data_AF-A0AAQ4E9B7-F1
#
_entry.id   AF-A0AAQ4E9B7-F1
#
_cell.length_a   1.000
_cell.length_b   1.000
_cell.length_c   1.000
_cell.angle_alpha   90.00
_cell.angle_beta   90.00
_cell.angle_gamma   90.00
#
_symmetry.space_group_name_H-M   'P 1'
#
loop_
_entity.id
_entity.type
_entity.pdbx_description
1 polymer ?
#
loop_
_entity_poly.entity_id
_entity_poly.type
_entity_poly.pdbx_seq_one_letter_code
_entity_poly.pdbx_strand_id
1 'polypeptide(L)'
;MTCVMLSRTSAQLCEGNAPPAKLNHRRFRALLKKFRRKRIRQKAAQERDSLLAGRHEASFGIMLVACLDPVHVGAAEEEPPVSPGQEEREHQQREQEEQERQRQHELWLEREAEAQRQFEQRRRSERESKVVSVAEEVSKEESLQEVLAHLPEAPPVAAPAATRESWHNPPAPRLYAPAEPCSFYLKTGACRFGDWCSRAHPRPPVSRTLLLRGLYSHLSLEQHHGDDSLETDERELQAHFEAFFWDVLGELRRAGTVCQLRVCRNLEPHLRGNVYVQYAR
;
A
#
# COMPACT_ATOMS: atom_id res chain seq x y z
N MET A 1 -25.51 -21.21 54.68
CA MET A 1 -26.70 -21.37 53.82
C MET A 1 -27.64 -20.21 54.09
N THR A 2 -27.81 -19.29 53.14
CA THR A 2 -29.01 -18.44 53.00
C THR A 2 -28.95 -17.73 51.64
N CYS A 3 -30.06 -17.77 50.90
CA CYS A 3 -30.37 -16.89 49.77
C CYS A 3 -31.50 -15.94 50.23
N VAL A 4 -32.24 -15.28 49.30
CA VAL A 4 -33.51 -14.53 49.54
C VAL A 4 -33.31 -13.19 50.28
N MET A 5 -34.02 -12.07 50.05
CA MET A 5 -34.83 -11.44 48.96
C MET A 5 -35.14 -9.99 49.47
N LEU A 6 -35.62 -8.95 48.74
CA LEU A 6 -35.92 -8.65 47.33
C LEU A 6 -35.99 -7.11 47.16
N SER A 7 -35.67 -6.56 45.99
CA SER A 7 -36.34 -5.33 45.51
C SER A 7 -36.35 -5.23 43.97
N ARG A 8 -37.56 -5.08 43.41
CA ARG A 8 -37.80 -4.74 41.99
C ARG A 8 -38.23 -3.27 41.93
N THR A 9 -37.80 -2.56 40.90
CA THR A 9 -38.57 -1.44 40.34
C THR A 9 -38.83 -1.73 38.85
N SER A 10 -40.10 -1.77 38.48
CA SER A 10 -40.51 -1.95 37.08
C SER A 10 -40.79 -0.59 36.45
N ALA A 11 -40.12 -0.29 35.35
CA ALA A 11 -40.54 0.73 34.39
C ALA A 11 -40.21 0.20 32.99
N GLN A 12 -41.17 0.26 32.05
CA GLN A 12 -40.92 -0.16 30.67
C GLN A 12 -40.01 0.85 29.95
N LEU A 13 -39.28 0.36 28.96
CA LEU A 13 -39.54 0.75 27.57
C LEU A 13 -38.96 -0.29 26.61
N CYS A 14 -39.78 -0.76 25.68
CA CYS A 14 -39.35 -1.63 24.59
C CYS A 14 -39.00 -0.77 23.38
N GLU A 15 -37.73 -0.43 23.21
CA GLU A 15 -37.23 0.16 21.96
C GLU A 15 -36.26 -0.80 21.26
N GLY A 16 -36.36 -0.85 19.92
CA GLY A 16 -35.97 -2.03 19.16
C GLY A 16 -34.48 -2.16 18.85
N ASN A 17 -33.88 -3.29 19.22
CA ASN A 17 -32.66 -3.77 18.56
C ASN A 17 -33.01 -4.41 17.21
N ALA A 18 -33.12 -3.58 16.18
CA ALA A 18 -33.00 -4.02 14.79
C ALA A 18 -31.65 -4.74 14.59
N PRO A 19 -31.52 -5.70 13.65
CA PRO A 19 -30.24 -6.33 13.36
C PRO A 19 -29.19 -5.24 13.06
N PRO A 20 -27.99 -5.31 13.67
CA PRO A 20 -27.05 -4.19 13.70
C PRO A 20 -26.73 -3.72 12.28
N ALA A 21 -27.07 -2.47 11.99
CA ALA A 21 -27.01 -1.90 10.65
C ALA A 21 -25.65 -2.20 10.01
N LYS A 22 -25.67 -2.88 8.85
CA LYS A 22 -24.51 -3.47 8.17
C LYS A 22 -23.32 -2.52 8.25
N LEU A 23 -22.34 -2.85 9.10
CA LEU A 23 -21.21 -1.97 9.39
C LEU A 23 -20.58 -1.49 8.08
N ASN A 24 -20.53 -0.18 7.88
CA ASN A 24 -19.89 0.44 6.71
C ASN A 24 -18.57 -0.28 6.41
N HIS A 25 -18.39 -0.69 5.16
CA HIS A 25 -17.32 -1.61 4.74
C HIS A 25 -15.94 -1.21 5.31
N ARG A 26 -15.65 0.10 5.36
CA ARG A 26 -14.42 0.66 5.96
C ARG A 26 -14.27 0.32 7.45
N ARG A 27 -15.33 0.43 8.25
CA ARG A 27 -15.35 0.08 9.69
C ARG A 27 -15.24 -1.43 9.91
N PHE A 28 -15.98 -2.23 9.15
CA PHE A 28 -15.90 -3.70 9.23
C PHE A 28 -14.49 -4.21 8.90
N ARG A 29 -13.92 -3.71 7.79
CA ARG A 29 -12.57 -4.04 7.32
C ARG A 29 -11.47 -3.55 8.27
N ALA A 30 -11.66 -2.41 8.93
CA ALA A 30 -10.76 -1.94 9.99
C ALA A 30 -10.77 -2.87 11.22
N LEU A 31 -11.94 -3.38 11.63
CA LEU A 31 -12.04 -4.38 12.69
C LEU A 31 -11.36 -5.69 12.30
N LEU A 32 -11.58 -6.20 11.07
CA LEU A 32 -10.86 -7.39 10.57
C LEU A 32 -9.34 -7.18 10.53
N LYS A 33 -8.85 -6.02 10.05
CA LYS A 33 -7.42 -5.65 10.09
C LYS A 33 -6.90 -5.62 11.55
N LYS A 34 -7.70 -5.15 12.53
CA LYS A 34 -7.35 -5.16 13.97
C LYS A 34 -7.29 -6.59 14.55
N PHE A 35 -8.28 -7.44 14.27
CA PHE A 35 -8.30 -8.83 14.74
C PHE A 35 -7.20 -9.70 14.10
N ARG A 36 -6.91 -9.55 12.80
CA ARG A 36 -5.79 -10.23 12.13
C ARG A 36 -4.45 -9.86 12.77
N ARG A 37 -4.19 -8.57 13.01
CA ARG A 37 -2.98 -8.09 13.71
C ARG A 37 -2.90 -8.63 15.15
N LYS A 38 -4.03 -8.71 15.88
CA LYS A 38 -4.06 -9.30 17.23
C LYS A 38 -3.69 -10.79 17.22
N ARG A 39 -4.30 -11.61 16.35
CA ARG A 39 -3.97 -13.04 16.20
C ARG A 39 -2.50 -13.27 15.85
N ILE A 40 -1.93 -12.49 14.92
CA ILE A 40 -0.51 -12.62 14.54
C ILE A 40 0.40 -12.31 15.74
N ARG A 41 0.15 -11.21 16.47
CA ARG A 41 0.93 -10.85 17.68
C ARG A 41 0.79 -11.89 18.79
N GLN A 42 -0.40 -12.47 18.98
CA GLN A 42 -0.62 -13.53 19.98
C GLN A 42 0.14 -14.82 19.61
N LYS A 43 0.10 -15.26 18.34
CA LYS A 43 0.86 -16.44 17.90
C LYS A 43 2.37 -16.24 18.03
N ALA A 44 2.90 -15.09 17.58
CA ALA A 44 4.32 -14.76 17.71
C ALA A 44 4.77 -14.58 19.16
N ALA A 45 3.87 -14.19 20.07
CA ALA A 45 4.15 -14.24 21.50
C ALA A 45 4.23 -15.68 22.00
N GLN A 46 3.19 -16.49 21.75
CA GLN A 46 3.16 -17.91 22.15
C GLN A 46 4.37 -18.70 21.63
N GLU A 47 4.78 -18.49 20.38
CA GLU A 47 5.97 -19.12 19.79
C GLU A 47 7.27 -18.71 20.50
N ARG A 48 7.44 -17.42 20.79
CA ARG A 48 8.60 -16.89 21.54
C ARG A 48 8.61 -17.40 22.99
N ASP A 49 7.45 -17.42 23.64
CA ASP A 49 7.30 -17.83 25.04
C ASP A 49 7.49 -19.36 25.16
N SER A 50 7.06 -20.16 24.18
CA SER A 50 7.37 -21.60 24.07
C SER A 50 8.86 -21.88 23.81
N LEU A 51 9.54 -21.07 22.99
CA LEU A 51 11.00 -21.18 22.79
C LEU A 51 11.79 -20.82 24.04
N LEU A 52 11.28 -19.91 24.88
CA LEU A 52 11.86 -19.58 26.18
C LEU A 52 11.61 -20.70 27.21
N ALA A 53 10.42 -21.30 27.23
CA ALA A 53 10.12 -22.46 28.06
C ALA A 53 11.03 -23.65 27.73
N GLY A 54 11.18 -24.00 26.44
CA GLY A 54 12.10 -25.05 26.00
C GLY A 54 13.58 -24.77 26.33
N ARG A 55 13.99 -23.49 26.40
CA ARG A 55 15.31 -23.11 26.91
C ARG A 55 15.46 -23.27 28.43
N HIS A 56 14.39 -23.05 29.21
CA HIS A 56 14.38 -23.31 30.65
C HIS A 56 14.39 -24.81 30.98
N GLU A 57 13.67 -25.64 30.22
CA GLU A 57 13.75 -27.10 30.38
C GLU A 57 15.13 -27.63 29.98
N ALA A 58 15.74 -27.08 28.91
CA ALA A 58 17.10 -27.42 28.53
C ALA A 58 18.14 -27.00 29.59
N SER A 59 18.02 -25.81 30.21
CA SER A 59 18.98 -25.38 31.24
C SER A 59 18.82 -26.16 32.55
N PHE A 60 17.59 -26.47 32.98
CA PHE A 60 17.36 -27.36 34.12
C PHE A 60 17.85 -28.79 33.86
N GLY A 61 17.61 -29.32 32.65
CA GLY A 61 18.08 -30.66 32.25
C GLY A 61 19.60 -30.79 32.25
N ILE A 62 20.31 -29.78 31.73
CA ILE A 62 21.79 -29.75 31.75
C ILE A 62 22.33 -29.67 33.19
N MET A 63 21.67 -28.93 34.08
CA MET A 63 22.11 -28.81 35.48
C MET A 63 21.87 -30.09 36.31
N LEU A 64 20.91 -30.95 35.93
CA LEU A 64 20.56 -32.15 36.71
C LEU A 64 21.38 -33.40 36.36
N VAL A 65 21.92 -33.49 35.14
CA VAL A 65 22.67 -34.67 34.65
C VAL A 65 24.12 -34.70 35.15
N ALA A 66 24.67 -33.58 35.61
CA ALA A 66 26.05 -33.47 36.12
C ALA A 66 26.24 -33.93 37.59
N CYS A 67 25.18 -34.38 38.27
CA CYS A 67 25.17 -34.54 39.74
C CYS A 67 25.00 -36.00 40.21
N LEU A 68 25.52 -36.98 39.45
CA LEU A 68 25.43 -38.42 39.77
C LEU A 68 26.80 -39.14 39.72
N ASP A 69 27.87 -38.46 40.13
CA ASP A 69 29.14 -39.10 40.52
C ASP A 69 29.17 -39.43 42.02
N PRO A 70 29.76 -40.57 42.44
CA PRO A 70 29.71 -41.03 43.82
C PRO A 70 30.73 -40.31 44.72
N VAL A 71 30.20 -39.69 45.79
CA VAL A 71 30.85 -39.21 47.02
C VAL A 71 32.38 -39.36 47.06
N HIS A 72 33.08 -38.28 46.74
CA HIS A 72 34.37 -37.98 47.34
C HIS A 72 34.17 -36.94 48.45
N VAL A 73 34.78 -37.18 49.61
CA VAL A 73 34.73 -36.25 50.75
C VAL A 73 35.73 -35.13 50.51
N GLY A 74 35.38 -34.20 49.63
CA GLY A 74 36.01 -32.89 49.57
C GLY A 74 35.58 -32.07 50.79
N ALA A 75 36.52 -31.37 51.41
CA ALA A 75 36.19 -30.43 52.47
C ALA A 75 35.35 -29.27 51.89
N ALA A 76 34.48 -28.68 52.71
CA ALA A 76 33.93 -27.37 52.39
C ALA A 76 35.06 -26.35 52.54
N GLU A 77 35.66 -25.93 51.43
CA GLU A 77 36.45 -24.70 51.41
C GLU A 77 35.46 -23.54 51.58
N GLU A 78 35.45 -22.96 52.77
CA GLU A 78 34.83 -21.65 52.98
C GLU A 78 35.59 -20.65 52.12
N GLU A 79 34.91 -20.02 51.15
CA GLU A 79 35.44 -18.87 50.42
C GLU A 79 36.03 -17.87 51.43
N PRO A 80 37.33 -17.53 51.33
CA PRO A 80 37.99 -16.76 52.37
C PRO A 80 37.30 -15.40 52.54
N PRO A 81 37.07 -14.94 53.78
CA PRO A 81 36.36 -13.69 54.02
C PRO A 81 37.04 -12.56 53.26
N VAL A 82 36.29 -11.93 52.34
CA VAL A 82 36.78 -10.90 51.43
C VAL A 82 37.47 -9.81 52.26
N SER A 83 38.71 -9.46 51.90
CA SER A 83 39.45 -8.48 52.68
C SER A 83 38.71 -7.13 52.62
N PRO A 84 38.57 -6.35 53.71
CA PRO A 84 37.81 -5.09 53.68
C PRO A 84 38.25 -4.13 52.56
N GLY A 85 39.56 -4.06 52.30
CA GLY A 85 40.14 -3.28 51.20
C GLY A 85 39.99 -3.88 49.78
N GLN A 86 39.21 -4.96 49.61
CA GLN A 86 38.70 -5.45 48.33
C GLN A 86 37.25 -4.98 48.13
N GLU A 87 36.39 -5.10 49.16
CA GLU A 87 35.00 -4.62 49.12
C GLU A 87 34.93 -3.12 48.82
N GLU A 88 35.81 -2.32 49.43
CA GLU A 88 35.96 -0.88 49.16
C GLU A 88 36.34 -0.58 47.69
N ARG A 89 37.21 -1.40 47.10
CA ARG A 89 37.65 -1.21 45.70
C ARG A 89 36.54 -1.54 44.72
N GLU A 90 35.83 -2.62 44.96
CA GLU A 90 34.65 -2.96 44.17
C GLU A 90 33.53 -1.92 44.34
N HIS A 91 33.35 -1.35 45.54
CA HIS A 91 32.41 -0.25 45.75
C HIS A 91 32.78 0.96 44.90
N GLN A 92 34.04 1.40 44.98
CA GLN A 92 34.57 2.50 44.15
C GLN A 92 34.46 2.20 42.64
N GLN A 93 34.63 0.95 42.23
CA GLN A 93 34.45 0.54 40.83
C GLN A 93 32.97 0.59 40.42
N ARG A 94 32.05 0.07 41.25
CA ARG A 94 30.59 0.16 41.03
C ARG A 94 30.12 1.62 40.93
N GLU A 95 30.66 2.50 41.76
CA GLU A 95 30.40 3.95 41.73
C GLU A 95 30.96 4.61 40.45
N GLN A 96 32.19 4.29 40.04
CA GLN A 96 32.78 4.81 38.79
C GLN A 96 32.00 4.36 37.55
N GLU A 97 31.57 3.09 37.51
CA GLU A 97 30.69 2.58 36.46
C GLU A 97 29.31 3.23 36.49
N GLU A 98 28.77 3.57 37.66
CA GLU A 98 27.48 4.28 37.74
C GLU A 98 27.59 5.72 37.26
N GLN A 99 28.63 6.44 37.66
CA GLN A 99 28.91 7.78 37.12
C GLN A 99 29.12 7.75 35.60
N GLU A 100 29.74 6.69 35.06
CA GLU A 100 29.88 6.52 33.61
C GLU A 100 28.54 6.23 32.93
N ARG A 101 27.69 5.37 33.51
CA ARG A 101 26.30 5.16 33.04
C ARG A 101 25.49 6.46 33.07
N GLN A 102 25.65 7.29 34.10
CA GLN A 102 25.00 8.59 34.22
C GLN A 102 25.50 9.56 33.12
N ARG A 103 26.81 9.73 32.95
CA ARG A 103 27.40 10.54 31.86
C ARG A 103 26.91 10.10 30.47
N GLN A 104 26.86 8.79 30.21
CA GLN A 104 26.38 8.24 28.94
C GLN A 104 24.87 8.49 28.74
N HIS A 105 24.07 8.48 29.81
CA HIS A 105 22.65 8.82 29.74
C HIS A 105 22.41 10.31 29.47
N GLU A 106 23.16 11.20 30.12
CA GLU A 106 23.13 12.65 29.87
C GLU A 106 23.50 12.97 28.42
N LEU A 107 24.61 12.43 27.93
CA LEU A 107 25.04 12.57 26.53
C LEU A 107 24.04 11.99 25.52
N TRP A 108 23.25 10.99 25.91
CA TRP A 108 22.16 10.47 25.09
C TRP A 108 20.96 11.41 25.07
N LEU A 109 20.56 11.97 26.23
CA LEU A 109 19.48 12.96 26.35
C LEU A 109 19.79 14.25 25.57
N GLU A 110 21.03 14.73 25.60
CA GLU A 110 21.45 15.91 24.82
C GLU A 110 21.31 15.67 23.31
N ARG A 111 21.71 14.49 22.82
CA ARG A 111 21.60 14.09 21.41
C ARG A 111 20.15 13.90 20.96
N GLU A 112 19.30 13.30 21.81
CA GLU A 112 17.85 13.24 21.62
C GLU A 112 17.27 14.66 21.47
N ALA A 113 17.58 15.55 22.42
CA ALA A 113 17.09 16.93 22.40
C ALA A 113 17.61 17.73 21.19
N GLU A 114 18.84 17.48 20.72
CA GLU A 114 19.35 18.10 19.49
C GLU A 114 18.65 17.57 18.24
N ALA A 115 18.49 16.25 18.11
CA ALA A 115 17.77 15.65 16.99
C ALA A 115 16.31 16.13 16.90
N GLN A 116 15.64 16.29 18.06
CA GLN A 116 14.30 16.89 18.14
C GLN A 116 14.32 18.36 17.66
N ARG A 117 15.25 19.20 18.12
CA ARG A 117 15.41 20.59 17.66
C ARG A 117 15.65 20.67 16.14
N GLN A 118 16.55 19.86 15.60
CA GLN A 118 16.85 19.80 14.16
C GLN A 118 15.61 19.38 13.35
N PHE A 119 14.83 18.40 13.84
CA PHE A 119 13.60 17.96 13.18
C PHE A 119 12.51 19.05 13.17
N GLU A 120 12.32 19.77 14.29
CA GLU A 120 11.39 20.90 14.34
C GLU A 120 11.83 22.05 13.42
N GLN A 121 13.12 22.38 13.40
CA GLN A 121 13.69 23.40 12.51
C GLN A 121 13.47 23.03 11.03
N ARG A 122 13.68 21.76 10.65
CA ARG A 122 13.38 21.27 9.30
C ARG A 122 11.90 21.40 8.96
N ARG A 123 11.00 20.98 9.86
CA ARG A 123 9.55 21.11 9.67
C ARG A 123 9.08 22.57 9.60
N ARG A 124 9.78 23.48 10.25
CA ARG A 124 9.53 24.93 10.16
C ARG A 124 9.95 25.48 8.79
N SER A 125 11.18 25.19 8.37
CA SER A 125 11.69 25.58 7.04
C SER A 125 10.83 25.01 5.90
N GLU A 126 10.38 23.75 6.00
CA GLU A 126 9.44 23.14 5.04
C GLU A 126 8.07 23.85 4.98
N ARG A 127 7.60 24.44 6.09
CA ARG A 127 6.34 25.21 6.11
C ARG A 127 6.56 26.59 5.51
N GLU A 128 7.62 27.28 5.90
CA GLU A 128 7.97 28.62 5.42
C GLU A 128 8.23 28.58 3.90
N SER A 129 8.95 27.57 3.40
CA SER A 129 9.14 27.33 1.96
C SER A 129 7.82 27.10 1.19
N LYS A 130 6.86 26.37 1.78
CA LYS A 130 5.53 26.14 1.16
C LYS A 130 4.65 27.39 1.15
N VAL A 131 4.78 28.26 2.17
CA VAL A 131 4.09 29.56 2.17
C VAL A 131 4.67 30.47 1.09
N VAL A 132 5.99 30.49 0.91
CA VAL A 132 6.65 31.23 -0.19
C VAL A 132 6.21 30.71 -1.56
N SER A 133 6.22 29.39 -1.79
CA SER A 133 5.83 28.85 -3.11
C SER A 133 4.37 29.16 -3.46
N VAL A 134 3.44 29.06 -2.49
CA VAL A 134 2.02 29.42 -2.70
C VAL A 134 1.86 30.92 -2.93
N ALA A 135 2.61 31.78 -2.24
CA ALA A 135 2.59 33.23 -2.48
C ALA A 135 3.12 33.59 -3.88
N GLU A 136 4.16 32.91 -4.37
CA GLU A 136 4.61 33.06 -5.75
C GLU A 136 3.57 32.56 -6.77
N GLU A 137 2.86 31.46 -6.49
CA GLU A 137 1.81 30.94 -7.37
C GLU A 137 0.64 31.92 -7.47
N VAL A 138 0.15 32.45 -6.35
CA VAL A 138 -0.91 33.48 -6.32
C VAL A 138 -0.47 34.73 -7.09
N SER A 139 0.75 35.23 -6.87
CA SER A 139 1.25 36.41 -7.59
C SER A 139 1.36 36.19 -9.10
N LYS A 140 1.70 34.96 -9.54
CA LYS A 140 1.68 34.57 -10.96
C LYS A 140 0.24 34.51 -11.50
N GLU A 141 -0.72 34.00 -10.73
CA GLU A 141 -2.15 33.99 -11.12
C GLU A 141 -2.72 35.41 -11.24
N GLU A 142 -2.46 36.29 -10.27
CA GLU A 142 -2.87 37.71 -10.32
C GLU A 142 -2.32 38.41 -11.56
N SER A 143 -1.02 38.25 -11.85
CA SER A 143 -0.37 38.81 -13.05
C SER A 143 -1.01 38.29 -14.35
N LEU A 144 -1.37 37.01 -14.39
CA LEU A 144 -2.03 36.39 -15.55
C LEU A 144 -3.46 36.92 -15.71
N GLN A 145 -4.15 37.17 -14.60
CA GLN A 145 -5.52 37.69 -14.55
C GLN A 145 -5.58 39.16 -15.00
N GLU A 146 -4.58 39.97 -14.65
CA GLU A 146 -4.41 41.34 -15.17
C GLU A 146 -4.18 41.34 -16.69
N VAL A 147 -3.28 40.49 -17.19
CA VAL A 147 -3.05 40.33 -18.65
C VAL A 147 -4.31 39.85 -19.37
N LEU A 148 -5.08 38.92 -18.79
CA LEU A 148 -6.37 38.46 -19.32
C LEU A 148 -7.41 39.59 -19.38
N ALA A 149 -7.46 40.47 -18.38
CA ALA A 149 -8.39 41.61 -18.35
C ALA A 149 -8.05 42.70 -19.39
N HIS A 150 -6.82 42.73 -19.89
CA HIS A 150 -6.37 43.64 -20.96
C HIS A 150 -6.44 43.06 -22.38
N LEU A 151 -6.86 41.81 -22.56
CA LEU A 151 -7.15 41.27 -23.89
C LEU A 151 -8.45 41.86 -24.44
N PRO A 152 -8.50 42.23 -25.73
CA PRO A 152 -9.75 42.69 -26.34
C PRO A 152 -10.77 41.55 -26.39
N GLU A 153 -12.02 41.82 -25.99
CA GLU A 153 -13.11 40.86 -26.15
C GLU A 153 -13.24 40.45 -27.62
N ALA A 154 -13.17 39.14 -27.88
CA ALA A 154 -13.36 38.63 -29.23
C ALA A 154 -14.78 38.96 -29.70
N PRO A 155 -14.97 39.40 -30.97
CA PRO A 155 -16.30 39.67 -31.49
C PRO A 155 -17.18 38.41 -31.37
N PRO A 156 -18.48 38.54 -31.07
CA PRO A 156 -19.35 37.41 -30.79
C PRO A 156 -19.57 36.55 -32.04
N VAL A 157 -18.68 35.59 -32.25
CA VAL A 157 -18.84 34.51 -33.22
C VAL A 157 -20.07 33.71 -32.78
N ALA A 158 -21.14 33.77 -33.58
CA ALA A 158 -22.43 33.20 -33.23
C ALA A 158 -22.33 31.66 -33.06
N ALA A 159 -22.13 31.22 -31.82
CA ALA A 159 -22.06 29.82 -31.48
C ALA A 159 -23.42 29.15 -31.75
N PRO A 160 -23.49 28.06 -32.53
CA PRO A 160 -24.73 27.32 -32.71
C PRO A 160 -25.16 26.75 -31.35
N ALA A 161 -26.44 26.86 -31.02
CA ALA A 161 -26.97 26.47 -29.72
C ALA A 161 -26.97 24.94 -29.52
N ALA A 162 -25.87 24.42 -28.97
CA ALA A 162 -25.69 23.03 -28.59
C ALA A 162 -25.09 22.92 -27.18
N THR A 163 -25.71 22.05 -26.37
CA THR A 163 -25.23 21.32 -25.17
C THR A 163 -24.06 21.85 -24.31
N ARG A 164 -24.20 21.67 -22.98
CA ARG A 164 -23.13 21.81 -21.97
C ARG A 164 -22.11 20.66 -22.03
N GLU A 165 -21.54 20.42 -23.21
CA GLU A 165 -20.45 19.46 -23.37
C GLU A 165 -19.12 20.08 -22.94
N SER A 166 -18.17 19.22 -22.54
CA SER A 166 -16.83 19.67 -22.16
C SER A 166 -16.13 20.27 -23.37
N TRP A 167 -15.37 21.35 -23.18
CA TRP A 167 -14.68 22.03 -24.29
C TRP A 167 -13.69 21.05 -24.94
N HIS A 168 -13.98 20.67 -26.18
CA HIS A 168 -13.20 19.71 -26.95
C HIS A 168 -12.73 20.38 -28.24
N ASN A 169 -11.47 20.17 -28.58
CA ASN A 169 -10.91 20.63 -29.85
C ASN A 169 -11.73 19.99 -30.99
N PRO A 170 -12.36 20.77 -31.90
CA PRO A 170 -13.23 20.22 -32.93
C PRO A 170 -12.51 19.16 -33.78
N PRO A 171 -13.21 18.10 -34.22
CA PRO A 171 -12.60 17.05 -35.03
C PRO A 171 -12.01 17.65 -36.30
N ALA A 172 -10.81 17.20 -36.67
CA ALA A 172 -10.11 17.68 -37.85
C ALA A 172 -11.02 17.62 -39.09
N PRO A 173 -11.10 18.69 -39.92
CA PRO A 173 -11.99 18.72 -41.06
C PRO A 173 -11.78 17.51 -41.97
N ARG A 174 -12.86 16.86 -42.42
CA ARG A 174 -12.78 15.62 -43.24
C ARG A 174 -12.00 15.76 -44.56
N LEU A 175 -11.76 16.99 -45.00
CA LEU A 175 -10.91 17.32 -46.16
C LEU A 175 -9.40 17.17 -45.86
N TYR A 176 -9.01 17.16 -44.58
CA TYR A 176 -7.66 16.85 -44.15
C TYR A 176 -7.44 15.33 -44.19
N ALA A 177 -7.29 14.79 -45.41
CA ALA A 177 -6.88 13.41 -45.60
C ALA A 177 -5.56 13.18 -44.83
N PRO A 178 -5.51 12.27 -43.84
CA PRO A 178 -4.35 12.13 -42.97
C PRO A 178 -3.17 11.54 -43.76
N ALA A 179 -2.26 12.43 -44.17
CA ALA A 179 -1.22 12.15 -45.16
C ALA A 179 -0.23 11.04 -44.76
N GLU A 180 -0.03 10.81 -43.46
CA GLU A 180 0.80 9.72 -42.93
C GLU A 180 -0.03 8.73 -42.10
N PRO A 181 0.25 7.42 -42.19
CA PRO A 181 -0.30 6.44 -41.26
C PRO A 181 0.30 6.59 -39.86
N CYS A 182 -0.47 6.24 -38.84
CA CYS A 182 -0.03 6.29 -37.46
C CYS A 182 0.94 5.14 -37.16
N SER A 183 2.20 5.48 -36.90
CA SER A 183 3.27 4.52 -36.60
C SER A 183 3.01 3.67 -35.35
N PHE A 184 2.24 4.17 -34.38
CA PHE A 184 1.76 3.39 -33.24
C PHE A 184 0.68 2.39 -33.68
N TYR A 185 -0.36 2.85 -34.38
CA TYR A 185 -1.46 2.00 -34.83
C TYR A 185 -1.01 0.87 -35.76
N LEU A 186 -0.09 1.15 -36.69
CA LEU A 186 0.49 0.13 -37.57
C LEU A 186 1.27 -0.96 -36.79
N LYS A 187 1.82 -0.65 -35.62
CA LYS A 187 2.61 -1.60 -34.81
C LYS A 187 1.79 -2.37 -33.79
N THR A 188 0.71 -1.78 -33.24
CA THR A 188 -0.04 -2.35 -32.11
C THR A 188 -1.54 -2.51 -32.37
N GLY A 189 -2.08 -2.02 -33.49
CA GLY A 189 -3.53 -1.91 -33.73
C GLY A 189 -4.25 -0.92 -32.81
N ALA A 190 -3.52 -0.12 -32.02
CA ALA A 190 -4.07 0.77 -31.01
C ALA A 190 -3.28 2.10 -30.92
N CYS A 191 -3.98 3.18 -30.59
CA CYS A 191 -3.41 4.52 -30.47
C CYS A 191 -4.10 5.27 -29.32
N ARG A 192 -3.35 6.05 -28.53
CA ARG A 192 -3.90 6.83 -27.39
C ARG A 192 -5.01 7.79 -27.80
N PHE A 193 -4.96 8.30 -29.02
CA PHE A 193 -5.90 9.28 -29.56
C PHE A 193 -7.14 8.63 -30.20
N GLY A 194 -7.24 7.30 -30.24
CA GLY A 194 -8.39 6.60 -30.83
C GLY A 194 -8.67 7.05 -32.26
N ASP A 195 -9.94 7.29 -32.58
CA ASP A 195 -10.37 7.80 -33.89
C ASP A 195 -10.20 9.34 -34.02
N TRP A 196 -9.71 10.03 -32.98
CA TRP A 196 -9.36 11.47 -32.97
C TRP A 196 -7.89 11.73 -33.35
N CYS A 197 -7.16 10.72 -33.84
CA CYS A 197 -5.77 10.88 -34.25
C CYS A 197 -5.67 11.64 -35.58
N SER A 198 -4.72 12.58 -35.67
CA SER A 198 -4.38 13.31 -36.91
C SER A 198 -3.65 12.47 -37.97
N ARG A 199 -3.40 11.18 -37.70
CA ARG A 199 -2.70 10.22 -38.58
C ARG A 199 -3.62 9.06 -38.94
N ALA A 200 -3.43 8.47 -40.11
CA ALA A 200 -4.34 7.45 -40.63
C ALA A 200 -4.30 6.15 -39.79
N HIS A 201 -5.47 5.57 -39.53
CA HIS A 201 -5.64 4.27 -38.86
C HIS A 201 -6.21 3.23 -39.86
N PRO A 202 -5.39 2.74 -40.81
CA PRO A 202 -5.84 1.79 -41.82
C PRO A 202 -6.17 0.43 -41.17
N ARG A 203 -7.45 0.06 -41.21
CA ARG A 203 -7.95 -1.25 -40.77
C ARG A 203 -7.98 -2.20 -41.98
N PRO A 204 -7.14 -3.26 -42.04
CA PRO A 204 -7.20 -4.21 -43.15
C PRO A 204 -8.52 -5.01 -43.09
N PRO A 205 -9.21 -5.23 -44.23
CA PRO A 205 -10.50 -5.93 -44.25
C PRO A 205 -10.35 -7.44 -43.96
N VAL A 206 -9.16 -8.00 -44.16
CA VAL A 206 -8.81 -9.39 -43.84
C VAL A 206 -7.45 -9.39 -43.13
N SER A 207 -7.37 -10.10 -42.00
CA SER A 207 -6.15 -10.26 -41.19
C SER A 207 -6.14 -11.64 -40.55
N ARG A 208 -4.96 -12.27 -40.41
CA ARG A 208 -4.81 -13.48 -39.58
C ARG A 208 -4.74 -13.17 -38.09
N THR A 209 -4.48 -11.91 -37.73
CA THR A 209 -4.39 -11.44 -36.35
C THR A 209 -5.57 -10.54 -36.04
N LEU A 210 -6.40 -10.95 -35.07
CA LEU A 210 -7.50 -10.16 -34.51
C LEU A 210 -7.06 -9.46 -33.22
N LEU A 211 -7.68 -8.32 -32.93
CA LEU A 211 -7.49 -7.53 -31.71
C LEU A 211 -8.83 -7.34 -31.01
N LEU A 212 -8.98 -7.97 -29.85
CA LEU A 212 -10.13 -7.83 -28.95
C LEU A 212 -9.76 -6.80 -27.88
N ARG A 213 -10.31 -5.59 -28.01
CA ARG A 213 -9.91 -4.42 -27.20
C ARG A 213 -10.50 -4.52 -25.79
N GLY A 214 -9.66 -4.35 -24.76
CA GLY A 214 -10.10 -4.34 -23.37
C GLY A 214 -10.76 -5.63 -22.84
N LEU A 215 -10.60 -6.77 -23.52
CA LEU A 215 -11.29 -8.03 -23.17
C LEU A 215 -10.88 -8.57 -21.79
N TYR A 216 -9.62 -8.37 -21.37
CA TYR A 216 -9.17 -8.73 -20.04
C TYR A 216 -9.28 -7.54 -19.07
N SER A 217 -10.27 -7.58 -18.19
CA SER A 217 -10.41 -6.63 -17.08
C SER A 217 -9.89 -7.23 -15.77
N HIS A 218 -9.21 -6.40 -14.97
CA HIS A 218 -8.83 -6.72 -13.59
C HIS A 218 -8.62 -5.43 -12.78
N LEU A 219 -8.88 -5.51 -11.47
CA LEU A 219 -8.71 -4.39 -10.52
C LEU A 219 -7.28 -3.83 -10.55
N SER A 220 -6.27 -4.70 -10.52
CA SER A 220 -4.84 -4.31 -10.56
C SER A 220 -4.35 -3.75 -11.91
N LEU A 221 -5.21 -3.71 -12.94
CA LEU A 221 -4.97 -2.95 -14.17
C LEU A 221 -5.66 -1.58 -14.14
N GLU A 222 -6.57 -1.35 -13.20
CA GLU A 222 -7.41 -0.16 -13.09
C GLU A 222 -6.73 0.85 -12.18
N GLN A 223 -6.39 2.03 -12.72
CA GLN A 223 -5.81 3.11 -11.93
C GLN A 223 -6.90 3.83 -11.10
N HIS A 224 -7.44 3.15 -10.08
CA HIS A 224 -8.25 3.79 -9.06
C HIS A 224 -7.35 4.64 -8.16
N HIS A 225 -7.59 5.95 -8.13
CA HIS A 225 -6.84 6.89 -7.31
C HIS A 225 -7.28 6.80 -5.83
N GLY A 226 -6.76 5.81 -5.09
CA GLY A 226 -7.12 5.54 -3.70
C GLY A 226 -6.10 4.73 -2.89
N ASP A 227 -6.42 4.43 -1.62
CA ASP A 227 -5.65 3.61 -0.65
C ASP A 227 -5.69 2.09 -1.00
N ASP A 228 -6.12 1.76 -2.21
CA ASP A 228 -6.42 0.42 -2.70
C ASP A 228 -5.18 -0.26 -3.35
N SER A 229 -4.01 0.38 -3.27
CA SER A 229 -2.71 -0.13 -3.73
C SER A 229 -2.16 -1.32 -2.90
N LEU A 230 -2.99 -1.89 -2.02
CA LEU A 230 -2.68 -3.02 -1.12
C LEU A 230 -3.77 -4.12 -1.15
N GLU A 231 -4.61 -4.14 -2.19
CA GLU A 231 -5.81 -5.02 -2.25
C GLU A 231 -5.55 -6.37 -2.93
N THR A 232 -4.74 -6.44 -4.00
CA THR A 232 -4.50 -7.68 -4.75
C THR A 232 -3.19 -8.34 -4.35
N ASP A 233 -3.26 -9.60 -3.91
CA ASP A 233 -2.09 -10.47 -3.79
C ASP A 233 -1.72 -11.01 -5.20
N GLU A 234 -0.44 -11.00 -5.62
CA GLU A 234 -0.07 -11.35 -7.01
C GLU A 234 -0.54 -12.75 -7.44
N ARG A 235 -0.71 -13.65 -6.46
CA ARG A 235 -1.24 -15.00 -6.63
C ARG A 235 -2.71 -15.01 -7.06
N GLU A 236 -3.50 -14.06 -6.59
CA GLU A 236 -4.92 -13.91 -6.92
C GLU A 236 -5.08 -13.34 -8.34
N LEU A 237 -4.26 -12.34 -8.69
CA LEU A 237 -4.15 -11.83 -10.07
C LEU A 237 -3.80 -12.95 -11.06
N GLN A 238 -2.82 -13.79 -10.73
CA GLN A 238 -2.39 -14.91 -11.58
C GLN A 238 -3.51 -15.95 -11.74
N ALA A 239 -4.19 -16.35 -10.66
CA ALA A 239 -5.29 -17.32 -10.73
C ALA A 239 -6.48 -16.78 -11.56
N HIS A 240 -6.83 -15.50 -11.41
CA HIS A 240 -7.85 -14.85 -12.22
C HIS A 240 -7.43 -14.76 -13.70
N PHE A 241 -6.15 -14.48 -13.98
CA PHE A 241 -5.63 -14.47 -15.34
C PHE A 241 -5.67 -15.86 -15.99
N GLU A 242 -5.28 -16.91 -15.27
CA GLU A 242 -5.30 -18.28 -15.77
C GLU A 242 -6.73 -18.77 -16.08
N ALA A 243 -7.69 -18.52 -15.19
CA ALA A 243 -9.10 -18.84 -15.43
C ALA A 243 -9.64 -18.17 -16.71
N PHE A 244 -9.39 -16.86 -16.85
CA PHE A 244 -9.74 -16.10 -18.05
C PHE A 244 -9.03 -16.63 -19.31
N PHE A 245 -7.74 -16.93 -19.22
CA PHE A 245 -6.93 -17.36 -20.36
C PHE A 245 -7.40 -18.70 -20.92
N TRP A 246 -7.73 -19.68 -20.06
CA TRP A 246 -8.21 -20.99 -20.49
C TRP A 246 -9.63 -20.95 -21.07
N ASP A 247 -10.53 -20.16 -20.49
CA ASP A 247 -11.88 -19.93 -21.01
C ASP A 247 -11.85 -19.29 -22.41
N VAL A 248 -11.17 -18.15 -22.54
CA VAL A 248 -11.03 -17.42 -23.82
C VAL A 248 -10.27 -18.26 -24.86
N LEU A 249 -9.22 -18.99 -24.49
CA LEU A 249 -8.52 -19.90 -25.42
C LEU A 249 -9.41 -21.08 -25.85
N GLY A 250 -10.32 -21.54 -24.99
CA GLY A 250 -11.33 -22.55 -25.32
C GLY A 250 -12.26 -22.08 -26.44
N GLU A 251 -12.89 -20.92 -26.27
CA GLU A 251 -13.81 -20.36 -27.26
C GLU A 251 -13.10 -19.96 -28.57
N LEU A 252 -11.92 -19.35 -28.50
CA LEU A 252 -11.15 -19.00 -29.72
C LEU A 252 -10.76 -20.24 -30.54
N ARG A 253 -10.46 -21.38 -29.88
CA ARG A 253 -10.20 -22.66 -30.58
C ARG A 253 -11.43 -23.23 -31.30
N ARG A 254 -12.66 -22.85 -30.90
CA ARG A 254 -13.89 -23.23 -31.61
C ARG A 254 -14.09 -22.43 -32.89
N ALA A 255 -13.55 -21.21 -32.96
CA ALA A 255 -13.58 -20.36 -34.16
C ALA A 255 -12.49 -20.71 -35.19
N GLY A 256 -11.37 -21.33 -34.76
CA GLY A 256 -10.32 -21.81 -35.66
C GLY A 256 -9.03 -22.21 -34.95
N THR A 257 -8.03 -22.63 -35.72
CA THR A 257 -6.73 -23.03 -35.15
C THR A 257 -5.94 -21.80 -34.71
N VAL A 258 -5.90 -21.54 -33.40
CA VAL A 258 -5.12 -20.44 -32.80
C VAL A 258 -3.63 -20.79 -32.77
N CYS A 259 -2.81 -20.03 -33.46
CA CYS A 259 -1.34 -20.13 -33.45
C CYS A 259 -0.71 -19.34 -32.29
N GLN A 260 -1.29 -18.20 -31.91
CA GLN A 260 -0.75 -17.36 -30.84
C GLN A 260 -1.86 -16.55 -30.15
N LEU A 261 -1.81 -16.51 -28.82
CA LEU A 261 -2.68 -15.69 -27.97
C LEU A 261 -1.78 -14.82 -27.08
N ARG A 262 -2.03 -13.51 -27.02
CA ARG A 262 -1.33 -12.56 -26.13
C ARG A 262 -2.33 -11.65 -25.43
N VAL A 263 -2.07 -11.30 -24.18
CA VAL A 263 -2.89 -10.40 -23.37
C VAL A 263 -2.03 -9.26 -22.82
N CYS A 264 -2.49 -8.02 -22.95
CA CYS A 264 -1.74 -6.82 -22.56
C CYS A 264 -1.99 -6.39 -21.11
N ARG A 265 -1.01 -6.62 -20.23
CA ARG A 265 -0.94 -6.11 -18.84
C ARG A 265 -0.53 -4.62 -18.79
N ASN A 266 -1.09 -3.79 -19.67
CA ASN A 266 -0.86 -2.35 -19.71
C ASN A 266 -1.85 -1.61 -18.80
N LEU A 267 -1.42 -0.48 -18.21
CA LEU A 267 -2.31 0.41 -17.44
C LEU A 267 -3.02 1.44 -18.36
N GLU A 268 -2.33 1.87 -19.40
CA GLU A 268 -2.81 2.82 -20.42
C GLU A 268 -4.14 2.40 -21.06
N PRO A 269 -5.23 3.20 -20.99
CA PRO A 269 -6.57 2.81 -21.43
C PRO A 269 -6.69 2.32 -22.88
N HIS A 270 -5.75 2.72 -23.75
CA HIS A 270 -5.74 2.33 -25.16
C HIS A 270 -5.05 0.96 -25.42
N LEU A 271 -4.29 0.44 -24.46
CA LEU A 271 -3.59 -0.86 -24.52
C LEU A 271 -4.05 -1.85 -23.42
N ARG A 272 -4.62 -1.35 -22.32
CA ARG A 272 -5.10 -2.13 -21.17
C ARG A 272 -6.04 -3.24 -21.60
N GLY A 273 -5.75 -4.47 -21.19
CA GLY A 273 -6.65 -5.61 -21.39
C GLY A 273 -6.80 -6.07 -22.85
N ASN A 274 -6.07 -5.48 -23.80
CA ASN A 274 -6.13 -5.88 -25.20
C ASN A 274 -5.65 -7.34 -25.38
N VAL A 275 -6.43 -8.12 -26.12
CA VAL A 275 -6.11 -9.51 -26.44
C VAL A 275 -5.87 -9.65 -27.94
N TYR A 276 -4.71 -10.17 -28.30
CA TYR A 276 -4.28 -10.39 -29.68
C TYR A 276 -4.33 -11.89 -29.99
N VAL A 277 -5.08 -12.26 -31.03
CA VAL A 277 -5.29 -13.65 -31.43
C VAL A 277 -4.80 -13.83 -32.86
N GLN A 278 -3.79 -14.66 -33.08
CA GLN A 278 -3.34 -15.04 -34.42
C GLN A 278 -3.84 -16.45 -34.75
N TYR A 279 -4.54 -16.58 -35.87
CA TYR A 279 -5.01 -17.84 -36.42
C TYR A 279 -4.06 -18.39 -37.49
N ALA A 280 -4.16 -19.70 -37.72
CA ALA A 280 -3.62 -20.36 -38.90
C ALA A 280 -4.23 -19.77 -40.19
N ARG A 281 -3.63 -20.10 -41.34
CA ARG A 281 -4.11 -19.69 -42.67
C ARG A 281 -4.95 -20.80 -43.29
#